data_AF-A0A4Q3XXQ6-F1
#
_entry.id   AF-A0A4Q3XXQ6-F1
#
_cell.length_a   1.000
_cell.length_b   1.000
_cell.length_c   1.000
_cell.angle_alpha   90.00
_cell.angle_beta   90.00
_cell.angle_gamma   90.00
#
_symmetry.space_group_name_H-M   'P 1'
#
loop_
_entity.id
_entity.type
_entity.pdbx_description
1 polymer ?
#
loop_
_entity_poly.entity_id
_entity_poly.type
_entity_poly.pdbx_seq_one_letter_code
_entity_poly.pdbx_strand_id
1 'polypeptide(L)'
;MAALRDIGYVTFIKSQFEEAYDRLKTSKNKVSDAGEALKRLFEYSVVAYLRPRSGGGSDWVWKYKNRTSTYDARAERFRVHPGLIEFASLREERRSSSGSPDED
;
A
#
# COMPACT_ATOMS: atom_id res chain seq x y z
N MET A 1 7.71 -8.84 2.36
CA MET A 1 7.70 -8.56 0.91
C MET A 1 6.91 -9.59 0.09
N ALA A 2 6.87 -10.87 0.45
CA ALA A 2 6.09 -11.88 -0.29
C ALA A 2 4.62 -11.47 -0.53
N ALA A 3 3.93 -10.96 0.50
CA ALA A 3 2.55 -10.48 0.38
C ALA A 3 2.39 -9.33 -0.64
N LEU A 4 3.29 -8.34 -0.65
CA LEU A 4 3.24 -7.25 -1.64
C LEU A 4 3.42 -7.76 -3.07
N ARG A 5 4.30 -8.75 -3.26
CA ARG A 5 4.57 -9.35 -4.58
C ARG A 5 3.38 -10.16 -5.08
N ASP A 6 2.69 -10.86 -4.19
CA ASP A 6 1.48 -11.62 -4.49
C ASP A 6 0.29 -10.72 -4.85
N ILE A 7 0.13 -9.58 -4.15
CA ILE A 7 -0.84 -8.54 -4.54
C ILE A 7 -0.53 -8.03 -5.94
N GLY A 8 0.74 -7.78 -6.26
CA GLY A 8 1.18 -7.40 -7.60
C GLY A 8 0.80 -5.98 -8.04
N TYR A 9 0.08 -5.23 -7.20
CA TYR A 9 -0.36 -3.86 -7.45
C TYR A 9 0.35 -2.84 -6.56
N VAL A 10 0.58 -1.65 -7.12
CA VAL A 10 1.17 -0.51 -6.39
C VAL A 10 0.21 0.05 -5.33
N THR A 11 -1.09 0.01 -5.57
CA THR A 11 -2.12 0.46 -4.63
C THR A 11 -2.96 -0.74 -4.23
N PHE A 12 -3.28 -0.87 -2.95
CA PHE A 12 -4.05 -1.99 -2.42
C PHE A 12 -4.83 -1.58 -1.17
N ILE A 13 -5.85 -2.35 -0.80
CA ILE A 13 -6.59 -2.15 0.44
C ILE A 13 -6.04 -3.03 1.57
N LYS A 14 -6.28 -2.62 2.81
CA LYS A 14 -5.83 -3.33 4.02
C LYS A 14 -6.20 -4.82 3.98
N SER A 15 -7.47 -5.12 3.70
CA SER A 15 -7.99 -6.50 3.69
C SER A 15 -7.30 -7.38 2.65
N GLN A 16 -6.98 -6.86 1.46
CA GLN A 16 -6.22 -7.62 0.46
C GLN A 16 -4.82 -7.98 0.96
N PHE A 17 -4.16 -7.06 1.68
CA PHE A 17 -2.88 -7.37 2.30
C PHE A 17 -3.02 -8.38 3.42
N GLU A 18 -4.04 -8.25 4.27
CA GLU A 18 -4.30 -9.20 5.36
C GLU A 18 -4.53 -10.62 4.81
N GLU A 19 -5.35 -10.77 3.76
CA GLU A 19 -5.60 -12.06 3.09
C GLU A 19 -4.35 -12.65 2.44
N ALA A 20 -3.60 -11.84 1.68
CA ALA A 20 -2.35 -12.28 1.06
C ALA A 20 -1.29 -12.64 2.10
N TYR A 21 -1.20 -11.85 3.18
CA TYR A 21 -0.29 -12.11 4.29
C TYR A 21 -0.68 -13.39 5.01
N ASP A 22 -1.97 -13.63 5.25
CA ASP A 22 -2.45 -14.84 5.90
C ASP A 22 -2.18 -16.09 5.05
N ARG A 23 -2.41 -16.02 3.74
CA ARG A 23 -2.13 -17.11 2.80
C ARG A 23 -0.64 -17.45 2.72
N LEU A 24 0.22 -16.45 2.82
CA LEU A 24 1.67 -16.59 2.67
C LEU A 24 2.41 -16.65 4.00
N LYS A 25 1.73 -16.48 5.14
CA LYS A 25 2.37 -16.57 6.45
C LYS A 25 2.87 -18.01 6.59
N THR A 26 4.17 -18.13 6.78
CA THR A 26 4.77 -19.42 7.13
C THR A 26 5.19 -19.36 8.59
N SER A 27 5.40 -20.51 9.23
CA SER A 27 5.95 -20.57 10.60
C SER A 27 7.34 -19.92 10.74
N LYS A 28 7.98 -19.52 9.62
CA LYS A 28 9.25 -18.76 9.60
C LYS A 28 9.07 -17.24 9.61
N ASN A 29 7.84 -16.71 9.51
CA ASN A 29 7.62 -15.26 9.56
C ASN A 29 7.91 -14.73 10.97
N LYS A 30 8.80 -13.73 11.08
CA LYS A 30 9.09 -13.02 12.34
C LYS A 30 7.91 -12.21 12.88
N VAL A 31 6.87 -11.99 12.08
CA VAL A 31 5.71 -11.19 12.44
C VAL A 31 4.46 -12.01 12.16
N SER A 32 3.71 -12.36 13.21
CA SER A 32 2.50 -13.18 13.07
C SER A 32 1.27 -12.36 12.67
N ASP A 33 1.29 -11.05 12.93
CA ASP A 33 0.17 -10.14 12.70
C ASP A 33 0.35 -9.29 11.44
N ALA A 34 -0.66 -9.28 10.57
CA ALA A 34 -0.62 -8.52 9.32
C ALA A 34 -0.58 -6.99 9.55
N GLY A 35 -1.23 -6.50 10.59
CA GLY A 35 -1.23 -5.09 10.97
C GLY A 35 0.15 -4.60 11.42
N GLU A 36 0.85 -5.40 12.23
CA GLU A 36 2.24 -5.12 12.63
C GLU A 36 3.19 -5.18 11.41
N ALA A 37 2.96 -6.10 10.47
CA ALA A 37 3.73 -6.15 9.24
C ALA A 37 3.54 -4.87 8.41
N LEU A 38 2.30 -4.39 8.25
CA LEU A 38 2.00 -3.12 7.58
C LEU A 38 2.64 -1.92 8.28
N LYS A 39 2.55 -1.86 9.61
CA LYS A 39 3.17 -0.80 10.41
C LYS A 39 4.68 -0.74 10.17
N ARG A 40 5.37 -1.88 10.17
CA ARG A 40 6.80 -1.93 9.85
C ARG A 40 7.08 -1.46 8.42
N LEU A 41 6.29 -1.89 7.45
CA LEU A 41 6.46 -1.43 6.06
C LEU A 41 6.32 0.10 5.97
N PHE A 42 5.38 0.69 6.71
CA PHE A 42 5.24 2.14 6.77
C PHE A 42 6.44 2.82 7.45
N GLU A 43 6.93 2.28 8.57
CA GLU A 43 8.10 2.80 9.29
C GLU A 43 9.37 2.83 8.42
N TYR A 44 9.56 1.80 7.59
CA TYR A 44 10.64 1.73 6.60
C TYR A 44 10.37 2.52 5.31
N SER A 45 9.28 3.30 5.26
CA SER A 45 8.86 4.05 4.07
C SER A 45 8.63 3.20 2.81
N VAL A 46 8.36 1.90 3.00
CA VAL A 46 8.03 0.95 1.92
C VAL A 46 6.60 1.18 1.42
N VAL A 47 5.70 1.56 2.32
CA VAL A 47 4.31 1.89 1.99
C VAL A 47 3.89 3.23 2.58
N ALA A 48 2.92 3.86 1.94
CA ALA A 48 2.13 4.98 2.45
C ALA A 48 0.69 4.54 2.69
N TYR A 49 -0.01 5.30 3.54
CA TYR A 49 -1.44 5.14 3.75
C TYR A 49 -2.21 6.37 3.27
N LEU A 50 -3.44 6.15 2.81
CA LEU A 50 -4.32 7.24 2.40
C LEU A 50 -5.00 7.83 3.64
N ARG A 51 -4.80 9.13 3.87
CA ARG A 51 -5.44 9.87 4.95
C ARG A 51 -6.53 10.78 4.39
N PRO A 52 -7.79 10.68 4.83
CA PRO A 52 -8.81 11.66 4.49
C PRO A 52 -8.48 13.00 5.15
N ARG A 53 -8.67 14.10 4.43
CA ARG A 53 -8.43 15.46 4.94
C ARG A 53 -9.77 16.10 5.33
N SER A 54 -9.84 16.67 6.55
CA SER A 54 -10.98 17.49 6.96
C SER A 54 -11.05 18.72 6.05
N GLY A 55 -12.06 18.79 5.18
CA GLY A 55 -12.20 19.81 4.15
C GLY A 55 -12.32 19.29 2.71
N GLY A 56 -12.24 17.97 2.52
CA GLY A 56 -12.38 17.33 1.21
C GLY A 56 -11.04 16.88 0.63
N GLY A 57 -11.07 15.73 -0.04
CA GLY A 57 -9.88 15.09 -0.63
C GLY A 57 -9.17 14.11 0.31
N SER A 58 -8.08 13.54 -0.21
CA SER A 58 -7.28 12.55 0.50
C SER A 58 -5.82 12.72 0.13
N ASP A 59 -4.93 12.55 1.10
CA ASP A 59 -3.49 12.70 0.89
C ASP A 59 -2.75 11.41 1.23
N TRP A 60 -1.70 11.12 0.48
CA TRP A 60 -0.85 9.96 0.72
C TRP A 60 0.23 10.32 1.73
N VAL A 61 0.12 9.78 2.93
CA VAL A 61 1.08 10.04 4.00
C VAL A 61 2.26 9.08 3.85
N TRP A 62 3.43 9.64 3.59
CA TRP A 62 4.69 8.90 3.50
C TRP A 62 5.60 9.20 4.70
N LYS A 63 6.13 8.17 5.36
CA LYS A 63 7.03 8.33 6.51
C LYS A 63 8.32 9.10 6.17
N TYR A 64 8.90 8.90 4.99
CA TYR A 64 10.08 9.64 4.54
C TYR A 64 9.81 11.13 4.29
N LYS A 65 8.60 11.48 3.83
CA LYS A 65 8.19 12.89 3.64
C LYS A 65 7.86 13.56 4.95
N ASN A 66 7.25 12.83 5.89
CA ASN A 66 6.84 13.37 7.17
C ASN A 66 7.21 12.41 8.32
N ARG A 67 8.39 12.62 8.91
CA ARG A 67 8.96 11.73 9.94
C ARG A 67 8.12 11.67 11.22
N THR A 68 7.33 12.71 11.48
CA THR A 68 6.39 12.79 12.63
C THR A 68 5.10 12.03 12.38
N SER A 69 4.84 11.58 11.14
CA SER A 69 3.67 10.76 10.85
C SER A 69 3.81 9.37 11.47
N THR A 70 2.72 8.90 12.06
CA THR A 70 2.61 7.59 12.68
C THR A 70 1.69 6.72 11.83
N TYR A 71 1.94 5.41 11.83
CA TYR A 71 1.04 4.47 11.16
C TYR A 71 -0.38 4.60 11.72
N ASP A 72 -1.36 4.73 10.82
CA ASP A 72 -2.77 4.77 11.18
C ASP A 72 -3.43 3.42 10.89
N ALA A 73 -3.82 2.70 11.95
CA ALA A 73 -4.43 1.37 11.83
C ALA A 73 -5.86 1.39 11.25
N ARG A 74 -6.49 2.58 11.19
CA ARG A 74 -7.81 2.80 10.58
C ARG A 74 -7.71 3.12 9.09
N ALA A 75 -6.51 3.31 8.55
CA ALA A 75 -6.36 3.50 7.12
C ALA A 75 -6.74 2.24 6.35
N GLU A 76 -7.58 2.40 5.33
CA GLU A 76 -8.08 1.29 4.51
C GLU A 76 -7.28 1.11 3.23
N ARG A 77 -6.64 2.17 2.72
CA ARG A 77 -5.90 2.17 1.46
C ARG A 77 -4.43 2.44 1.67
N PHE A 78 -3.61 1.66 1.00
CA PHE A 78 -2.16 1.72 1.06
C PHE A 78 -1.56 1.77 -0.34
N ARG A 79 -0.36 2.35 -0.43
CA ARG A 79 0.40 2.46 -1.66
C ARG A 79 1.86 2.10 -1.45
N VAL A 80 2.42 1.25 -2.31
CA VAL A 80 3.84 0.89 -2.32
C VAL A 80 4.69 2.03 -2.87
N HIS A 81 5.85 2.23 -2.27
CA HIS A 81 6.82 3.24 -2.71
C HIS A 81 7.27 3.00 -4.16
N PRO A 82 7.30 4.04 -5.02
CA PRO A 82 7.64 3.89 -6.43
C PRO A 82 9.05 3.32 -6.65
N GLY A 83 10.02 3.69 -5.80
CA GLY A 83 11.38 3.12 -5.85
C GLY A 83 11.47 1.62 -5.56
N LEU A 84 10.40 0.98 -5.07
CA LEU A 84 10.31 -0.48 -4.91
C LEU A 84 9.60 -1.16 -6.07
N ILE A 85 8.94 -0.41 -6.95
CA ILE A 85 8.25 -0.95 -8.13
C ILE A 85 9.25 -1.61 -9.07
N GLU A 86 10.37 -0.93 -9.35
CA GLU A 86 11.42 -1.45 -10.23
C GLU A 86 12.07 -2.72 -9.67
N PHE A 87 12.24 -2.79 -8.34
CA PHE A 87 12.87 -3.94 -7.70
C PHE A 87 11.92 -5.13 -7.51
N ALA A 88 10.61 -4.88 -7.39
CA ALA A 88 9.60 -5.90 -7.08
C ALA A 88 8.69 -6.28 -8.27
N SER A 89 8.92 -5.70 -9.46
CA SER A 89 8.09 -5.89 -10.67
C SER A 89 6.59 -5.68 -10.43
N LEU A 90 6.23 -4.70 -9.59
CA LEU A 90 4.82 -4.39 -9.29
C LEU A 90 4.18 -3.69 -10.48
N ARG A 91 2.94 -4.05 -10.81
CA ARG A 91 2.17 -3.35 -11.84
C ARG A 91 1.47 -2.16 -11.20
N GLU A 92 1.64 -0.99 -11.79
CA GLU A 92 0.77 0.13 -11.45
C GLU A 92 -0.66 -0.29 -11.82
N GLU A 93 -1.61 -0.14 -10.89
CA GLU A 93 -3.02 -0.26 -11.23
C GLU A 93 -3.24 0.77 -12.32
N ARG A 94 -3.27 0.34 -13.59
CA ARG A 94 -3.79 1.18 -14.64
C ARG A 94 -5.20 1.48 -14.15
N ARG A 95 -5.42 2.69 -13.65
CA ARG A 95 -6.70 3.32 -13.91
C ARG A 95 -6.89 3.09 -15.39
N SER A 96 -7.88 2.27 -15.71
CA SER A 96 -8.58 2.40 -16.96
C SER A 96 -9.03 3.86 -16.98
N SER A 97 -8.16 4.75 -17.45
CA SER A 97 -8.60 5.92 -18.14
C SER A 97 -9.41 5.32 -19.27
N SER A 98 -10.72 5.23 -19.07
CA SER A 98 -11.65 5.38 -20.17
C SER A 98 -11.29 6.73 -20.76
N GLY A 99 -10.35 6.71 -21.70
CA GLY A 99 -10.12 7.82 -22.59
C GLY A 99 -11.45 8.08 -23.26
N SER A 100 -11.90 9.31 -23.18
CA SER A 100 -12.63 9.90 -24.28
C SER A 100 -11.72 9.86 -25.51
N PRO A 101 -12.24 9.37 -26.64
CA PRO A 101 -12.04 10.09 -27.88
C PRO A 101 -13.40 10.41 -28.52
N ASP A 102 -13.45 11.64 -29.00
CA ASP A 102 -14.38 12.31 -29.93
C ASP A 102 -15.39 11.45 -30.73
N GLU A 103 -16.64 11.92 -30.80
CA GLU A 103 -17.64 11.84 -31.90
C GLU A 103 -18.95 12.48 -31.35
N ASP A 104 -19.61 13.51 -31.90
CA ASP A 104 -19.71 14.16 -33.22
C ASP A 104 -19.86 15.70 -33.04
#